data_AF-A0A3D4TA28-F1
#
_entry.id   AF-A0A3D4TA28-F1
#
_cell.length_a   1.000
_cell.length_b   1.000
_cell.length_c   1.000
_cell.angle_alpha   90.00
_cell.angle_beta   90.00
_cell.angle_gamma   90.00
#
_symmetry.space_group_name_H-M   'P 1'
#
loop_
_entity.id
_entity.type
_entity.pdbx_description
1 polymer ?
#
loop_
_entity_poly.entity_id
_entity_poly.type
_entity_poly.pdbx_seq_one_letter_code
_entity_poly.pdbx_strand_id
1 'polypeptide(L)'
;LYTLSHPELVASLVLSGSSCLYENSIGDTFPRRKDYAYIREKTAATFYDPAVADKELVDEIYALVNSRKVLQILALAKSTIRNNLQ
;
A
#
# COMPACT_ATOMS: atom_id res chain seq x y z
N LEU A 1 -10.07 10.24 16.47
CA LEU A 1 -8.64 10.30 16.87
C LEU A 1 -8.40 11.36 17.96
N TYR A 2 -7.78 11.04 19.10
CA TYR A 2 -7.58 12.00 20.22
C TYR A 2 -6.83 13.28 19.79
N THR A 3 -5.80 13.13 18.96
CA THR A 3 -5.01 14.22 18.38
C THR A 3 -5.84 15.18 17.51
N LEU A 4 -6.90 14.68 16.85
CA LEU A 4 -7.82 15.52 16.06
C LEU A 4 -8.81 16.26 16.97
N SER A 5 -9.20 15.65 18.09
CA SER A 5 -10.16 16.23 19.03
C SER A 5 -9.54 17.22 20.02
N HIS A 6 -8.23 17.11 20.30
CA HIS A 6 -7.50 17.94 21.27
C HIS A 6 -6.13 18.40 20.72
N PRO A 7 -6.10 19.15 19.62
CA PRO A 7 -4.85 19.59 18.99
C PRO A 7 -3.99 20.48 19.91
N GLU A 8 -4.60 21.22 20.83
CA GLU A 8 -3.92 22.09 21.80
C GLU A 8 -3.14 21.31 22.88
N LEU A 9 -3.45 20.02 23.06
CA LEU A 9 -2.81 19.17 24.07
C LEU A 9 -1.67 18.32 23.49
N VAL A 10 -1.43 18.37 22.18
CA VAL A 10 -0.44 17.53 21.51
C VAL A 10 0.56 18.37 20.72
N ALA A 11 1.84 18.29 21.10
CA ALA A 11 2.90 19.06 20.45
C ALA A 11 3.19 18.60 19.00
N SER A 12 3.09 17.30 18.71
CA SER A 12 3.30 16.75 17.35
C SER A 12 2.71 15.36 17.18
N LEU A 13 2.19 15.06 15.99
CA LEU A 13 1.81 13.71 15.55
C LEU A 13 2.84 13.19 14.53
N VAL A 14 3.62 12.20 14.92
CA VAL A 14 4.57 11.53 14.01
C VAL A 14 3.90 10.29 13.43
N LEU A 15 3.55 10.35 12.15
CA LEU A 15 3.06 9.20 11.39
C LEU A 15 4.27 8.53 10.72
N SER A 16 4.67 7.37 11.22
CA SER A 16 5.70 6.53 10.59
C SER A 16 5.04 5.27 10.04
N GLY A 17 5.34 4.92 8.78
CA GLY A 17 4.73 3.78 8.11
C GLY A 17 3.28 4.01 7.66
N SER A 18 2.85 5.26 7.43
CA SER A 18 1.52 5.56 6.89
C SER A 18 1.42 5.21 5.41
N SER A 19 1.40 3.92 5.08
CA SER A 19 1.21 3.41 3.71
C SER A 19 -0.17 3.73 3.08
N CYS A 20 -0.93 4.71 3.60
CA CYS A 20 -2.36 4.82 3.27
C CYS A 20 -3.01 6.20 3.48
N LEU A 21 -2.28 7.29 3.73
CA LEU A 21 -2.91 8.60 3.98
C LEU A 21 -2.74 9.62 2.86
N TYR A 22 -1.64 9.56 2.12
CA TYR A 22 -1.41 10.41 0.97
C TYR A 22 -0.66 9.58 -0.06
N GLU A 23 -1.35 9.16 -1.12
CA GLU A 23 -0.81 9.12 -2.48
C GLU A 23 -1.84 8.48 -3.41
N ASN A 24 -2.12 9.22 -4.47
CA ASN A 24 -3.08 8.89 -5.50
C ASN A 24 -2.91 7.44 -5.98
N SER A 25 -4.02 6.73 -6.20
CA SER A 25 -4.14 5.46 -6.95
C SER A 25 -4.32 4.14 -6.16
N ILE A 26 -4.71 4.13 -4.89
CA ILE A 26 -5.31 2.90 -4.29
C ILE A 26 -6.77 2.80 -4.76
N GLY A 27 -7.01 2.60 -6.06
CA GLY A 27 -8.39 2.51 -6.54
C GLY A 27 -8.60 2.34 -8.03
N ASP A 28 -7.69 2.81 -8.88
CA ASP A 28 -8.10 3.05 -10.27
C ASP A 28 -8.20 1.78 -11.13
N THR A 29 -7.47 0.70 -10.80
CA THR A 29 -7.62 -0.57 -11.55
C THR A 29 -7.10 -1.77 -10.75
N PHE A 30 -7.63 -2.96 -11.04
CA PHE A 30 -7.05 -4.22 -10.56
C PHE A 30 -5.57 -4.33 -11.02
N PRO A 31 -4.68 -4.91 -10.19
CA PRO A 31 -3.29 -5.12 -10.58
C PRO A 31 -3.22 -5.98 -11.85
N ARG A 32 -2.37 -5.57 -12.81
CA ARG A 32 -2.14 -6.35 -14.03
C ARG A 32 -1.55 -7.71 -13.65
N ARG A 33 -2.16 -8.78 -14.14
CA ARG A 33 -1.69 -10.15 -13.92
C ARG A 33 -0.75 -10.58 -15.03
N LYS A 34 0.18 -11.49 -14.71
CA LYS A 34 1.19 -12.06 -15.61
C LYS A 34 2.14 -11.06 -16.29
N ASP A 35 2.14 -9.80 -15.86
CA ASP A 35 3.04 -8.76 -16.37
C ASP A 35 4.13 -8.49 -15.34
N TYR A 36 5.25 -9.22 -15.48
CA TYR A 36 6.36 -9.16 -14.53
C TYR A 36 7.06 -7.80 -14.56
N ALA A 37 7.20 -7.19 -15.73
CA ALA A 37 7.85 -5.88 -15.90
C ALA A 37 7.04 -4.78 -15.20
N TYR A 38 5.72 -4.78 -15.39
CA TYR A 38 4.82 -3.87 -14.70
C TYR A 38 4.88 -4.06 -13.18
N ILE A 39 4.89 -5.30 -12.70
CA ILE A 39 4.97 -5.60 -11.26
C ILE A 39 6.30 -5.10 -10.68
N ARG A 40 7.43 -5.34 -11.35
CA ARG A 40 8.74 -4.82 -10.94
C ARG A 40 8.76 -3.29 -10.84
N GLU A 41 8.26 -2.61 -11.87
CA GLU A 41 8.20 -1.15 -11.92
C GLU A 41 7.38 -0.59 -10.76
N LYS A 42 6.22 -1.19 -10.47
CA LYS A 42 5.35 -0.77 -9.37
C LYS A 42 5.92 -1.08 -7.99
N THR A 43 6.57 -2.23 -7.83
CA THR A 43 7.28 -2.56 -6.59
C THR A 43 8.36 -1.52 -6.30
N ALA A 44 9.20 -1.20 -7.29
CA ALA A 44 10.25 -0.20 -7.15
C ALA A 44 9.69 1.20 -6.82
N ALA A 45 8.58 1.59 -7.45
CA ALA A 45 7.94 2.88 -7.20
C ALA A 45 7.34 3.04 -5.80
N THR A 46 7.16 1.94 -5.04
CA THR A 46 6.62 1.97 -3.67
C THR A 46 7.69 2.34 -2.65
N PHE A 47 8.96 2.11 -2.96
CA PHE A 47 10.07 2.38 -2.06
C PHE A 47 10.77 3.68 -2.45
N TYR A 48 11.29 4.38 -1.44
CA TYR A 48 12.15 5.54 -1.67
C TYR A 48 13.44 5.16 -2.42
N ASP A 49 14.04 4.02 -2.06
CA ASP A 49 15.16 3.41 -2.78
C ASP A 49 14.64 2.25 -3.67
N PRO A 50 14.70 2.37 -5.00
CA PRO A 50 14.24 1.32 -5.91
C PRO A 50 15.11 0.06 -5.86
N ALA A 51 16.32 0.11 -5.31
CA ALA A 51 17.18 -1.08 -5.15
C ALA A 51 16.58 -2.10 -4.18
N VAL A 52 15.63 -1.68 -3.33
CA VAL A 52 14.86 -2.57 -2.43
C VAL A 52 13.97 -3.54 -3.22
N ALA A 53 13.58 -3.19 -4.44
CA ALA A 53 12.82 -4.06 -5.34
C ALA A 53 13.73 -5.09 -6.02
N ASP A 54 14.39 -5.92 -5.21
CA ASP A 54 15.20 -7.03 -5.66
C ASP A 54 14.36 -8.14 -6.29
N LYS A 55 15.05 -9.12 -6.88
CA LYS A 55 14.39 -10.22 -7.59
C LYS A 55 13.50 -11.05 -6.67
N GLU A 56 13.92 -11.29 -5.42
CA GLU A 56 13.17 -12.14 -4.49
C GLU A 56 11.85 -11.48 -4.10
N LEU A 57 11.89 -10.19 -3.78
CA LEU A 57 10.69 -9.41 -3.46
C LEU A 57 9.74 -9.30 -4.66
N VAL A 58 10.28 -9.06 -5.85
CA VAL A 58 9.45 -8.97 -7.07
C VAL A 58 8.83 -10.32 -7.42
N ASP A 59 9.56 -11.43 -7.25
CA ASP A 59 9.05 -12.78 -7.47
C ASP A 59 7.92 -13.13 -6.48
N GLU A 60 8.08 -12.75 -5.21
CA GLU A 60 7.04 -12.94 -4.18
C GLU A 60 5.76 -12.17 -4.53
N ILE A 61 5.89 -10.89 -4.86
CA ILE A 61 4.75 -10.04 -5.24
C ILE A 61 4.09 -10.57 -6.52
N TYR A 62 4.88 -11.00 -7.50
CA TYR A 62 4.36 -11.61 -8.72
C TYR A 62 3.55 -12.86 -8.43
N ALA A 63 4.05 -13.77 -7.58
CA ALA A 63 3.32 -14.97 -7.17
C ALA A 63 2.01 -14.61 -6.46
N LEU A 64 2.05 -13.60 -5.57
CA LEU A 64 0.90 -13.13 -4.81
C LEU A 64 -0.21 -12.57 -5.70
N VAL A 65 0.14 -11.67 -6.63
CA VAL A 65 -0.79 -11.02 -7.57
C VAL A 65 -1.45 -12.04 -8.51
N ASN A 66 -0.71 -13.09 -8.89
CA ASN A 66 -1.23 -14.16 -9.75
C ASN A 66 -1.96 -15.27 -8.97
N SER A 67 -1.93 -15.24 -7.63
CA SER A 67 -2.65 -16.20 -6.80
C SER A 67 -4.14 -15.84 -6.64
N ARG A 68 -4.95 -16.80 -6.21
CA ARG A 68 -6.35 -16.55 -5.82
C ARG A 68 -6.49 -15.63 -4.59
N LYS A 69 -5.43 -15.50 -3.78
CA LYS A 69 -5.41 -14.68 -2.55
C LYS A 69 -5.47 -13.18 -2.84
N VAL A 70 -5.09 -12.74 -4.04
CA VAL A 70 -5.11 -11.32 -4.42
C VAL A 70 -6.47 -10.66 -4.21
N LEU A 71 -7.57 -11.39 -4.43
CA LEU A 71 -8.93 -10.86 -4.22
C LEU A 71 -9.20 -10.59 -2.73
N GLN A 72 -8.74 -11.47 -1.84
CA GLN A 72 -8.89 -11.30 -0.40
C GLN A 72 -8.05 -10.12 0.11
N ILE A 73 -6.84 -9.97 -0.42
CA ILE A 73 -5.94 -8.85 -0.08
C ILE A 73 -6.54 -7.52 -0.52
N LEU A 74 -7.06 -7.44 -1.75
CA LEU A 74 -7.74 -6.25 -2.25
C LEU A 74 -9.01 -5.92 -1.44
N ALA A 75 -9.78 -6.94 -1.03
CA ALA A 75 -10.95 -6.75 -0.18
C ALA A 75 -10.57 -6.22 1.22
N LEU A 76 -9.50 -6.76 1.81
CA LEU A 76 -8.97 -6.30 3.09
C LEU A 76 -8.50 -4.84 3.01
N ALA A 77 -7.69 -4.50 2.00
CA ALA A 77 -7.21 -3.14 1.79
C ALA A 77 -8.37 -2.13 1.62
N LYS A 78 -9.39 -2.49 0.81
CA LYS A 78 -10.60 -1.66 0.65
C LYS A 78 -11.38 -1.49 1.96
N SER A 79 -11.47 -2.53 2.79
CA SER A 79 -12.14 -2.47 4.10
C SER A 79 -11.42 -1.51 5.05
N THR A 80 -10.09 -1.57 5.09
CA THR A 80 -9.27 -0.69 5.92
C THR A 80 -9.38 0.77 5.50
N ILE A 81 -9.53 1.07 4.21
CA ILE A 81 -9.78 2.45 3.73
C ILE A 81 -11.16 2.95 4.19
N ARG A 82 -12.20 2.09 4.12
CA ARG A 82 -13.55 2.48 4.54
C ARG A 82 -13.65 2.80 6.03
N ASN A 83 -12.84 2.14 6.85
CA ASN A 83 -12.82 2.32 8.30
C ASN A 83 -11.67 3.22 8.79
N ASN A 84 -10.94 3.89 7.89
CA ASN A 84 -9.70 4.63 8.24
C ASN A 84 -9.95 5.96 8.98
N LEU A 85 -11.19 6.46 8.99
CA LEU A 85 -11.54 7.75 9.60
C LEU A 85 -12.85 7.64 10.40
N GLN A 86 -12.80 6.96 11.54
CA GLN A 86 -13.62 7.34 12.70
C GLN A 86 -12.77 8.09 13.73
#